data_AF-A0A2D7L1I2-F1
#
_entry.id   AF-A0A2D7L1I2-F1
#
_cell.length_a   1.000
_cell.length_b   1.000
_cell.length_c   1.000
_cell.angle_alpha   90.00
_cell.angle_beta   90.00
_cell.angle_gamma   90.00
#
_symmetry.space_group_name_H-M   'P 1'
#
loop_
_entity.id
_entity.type
_entity.pdbx_description
1 polymer ?
#
loop_
_entity_poly.entity_id
_entity_poly.type
_entity_poly.pdbx_seq_one_letter_code
_entity_poly.pdbx_strand_id
1 'polypeptide(L)'
;MTLFYQTNSWTSQPQPTEKSIETWKHAADKKNWRITQLPNGYYQTEIKHPKDEKTWQDVTRRETLDGAESAIDGSISHYQKKLDYVSGPKVVKTFE
;
A
#
# COMPACT_ATOMS: atom_id res chain seq x y z
N MET A 1 -16.50 -12.06 -43.27
CA MET A 1 -16.93 -11.67 -41.90
C MET A 1 -15.75 -11.02 -41.21
N THR A 2 -15.70 -9.69 -41.18
CA THR A 2 -14.68 -8.94 -40.42
C THR A 2 -15.21 -8.71 -39.02
N LEU A 3 -14.57 -9.32 -38.01
CA LEU A 3 -14.88 -9.11 -36.60
C LEU A 3 -14.30 -7.75 -36.16
N PHE A 4 -15.16 -6.80 -35.84
CA PHE A 4 -14.76 -5.54 -35.20
C PHE A 4 -14.74 -5.76 -33.68
N TYR A 5 -13.54 -5.77 -33.08
CA TYR A 5 -13.40 -5.77 -31.62
C TYR A 5 -13.52 -4.33 -31.11
N GLN A 6 -14.67 -3.99 -30.53
CA GLN A 6 -14.85 -2.73 -29.82
C GLN A 6 -14.27 -2.89 -28.41
N THR A 7 -13.13 -2.25 -28.14
CA THR A 7 -12.58 -2.12 -26.79
C THR A 7 -13.18 -0.87 -26.15
N ASN A 8 -13.96 -1.06 -25.10
CA ASN A 8 -14.43 0.04 -24.25
C ASN A 8 -13.34 0.31 -23.20
N SER A 9 -12.48 1.31 -23.44
CA SER A 9 -11.54 1.78 -22.43
C SER A 9 -12.26 2.73 -21.48
N TRP A 10 -12.57 2.27 -20.26
CA TRP A 10 -13.08 3.14 -19.20
C TRP A 10 -11.92 3.98 -18.64
N THR A 11 -11.80 5.23 -19.09
CA THR A 11 -10.79 6.17 -18.58
C THR A 11 -11.41 7.09 -17.53
N SER A 12 -11.71 6.56 -16.35
CA SER A 12 -12.00 7.43 -15.21
C SER A 12 -11.55 6.71 -13.96
N GLN A 13 -10.28 6.86 -13.62
CA GLN A 13 -9.79 6.43 -12.33
C GLN A 13 -10.40 7.40 -11.30
N PRO A 14 -11.30 6.93 -10.43
CA PRO A 14 -11.95 7.82 -9.47
C PRO A 14 -10.90 8.51 -8.61
N GLN A 15 -11.07 9.81 -8.41
CA GLN A 15 -10.19 10.57 -7.52
C GLN A 15 -10.26 9.94 -6.12
N PRO A 16 -9.11 9.73 -5.45
CA PRO A 16 -9.10 9.11 -4.14
C PRO A 16 -9.87 9.94 -3.12
N THR A 17 -10.73 9.28 -2.35
CA THR A 17 -11.47 9.90 -1.25
C THR A 17 -10.54 10.19 -0.07
N GLU A 18 -10.90 11.18 0.76
CA GLU A 18 -10.12 11.55 1.96
C GLU A 18 -9.82 10.36 2.87
N LYS A 19 -10.83 9.50 3.11
CA LYS A 19 -10.68 8.26 3.87
C LYS A 19 -9.65 7.29 3.27
N SER A 20 -9.55 7.25 1.94
CA SER A 20 -8.54 6.41 1.26
C SER A 20 -7.14 6.98 1.49
N ILE A 21 -6.99 8.31 1.43
CA ILE A 21 -5.72 9.00 1.70
C ILE A 21 -5.28 8.77 3.15
N GLU A 22 -6.18 8.88 4.12
CA GLU A 22 -5.90 8.56 5.54
C GLU A 22 -5.41 7.12 5.71
N THR A 23 -6.07 6.17 5.03
CA THR A 23 -5.68 4.76 5.07
C THR A 23 -4.27 4.56 4.51
N TRP A 24 -3.92 5.27 3.43
CA TRP A 24 -2.58 5.20 2.85
C TRP A 24 -1.52 5.86 3.73
N LYS A 25 -1.83 7.00 4.36
CA LYS A 25 -0.95 7.63 5.37
C LYS A 25 -0.67 6.68 6.52
N HIS A 26 -1.70 6.01 7.03
CA HIS A 26 -1.56 5.02 8.09
C HIS A 26 -0.70 3.83 7.67
N ALA A 27 -0.89 3.32 6.44
CA ALA A 27 -0.12 2.19 5.93
C ALA A 27 1.33 2.54 5.53
N ALA A 28 1.63 3.81 5.24
CA ALA A 28 2.98 4.30 4.96
C ALA A 28 3.89 4.37 6.20
N ASP A 29 3.30 4.34 7.40
CA ASP A 29 4.03 4.42 8.66
C ASP A 29 4.48 3.04 9.14
N LYS A 30 5.80 2.76 9.13
CA LYS A 30 6.36 1.45 9.56
C LYS A 30 5.96 1.04 10.99
N LYS A 31 5.75 2.01 11.89
CA LYS A 31 5.29 1.78 13.29
C LYS A 31 3.94 1.06 13.39
N ASN A 32 3.11 1.14 12.34
CA ASN A 32 1.79 0.52 12.31
C ASN A 32 1.84 -0.93 11.83
N TRP A 33 3.03 -1.42 11.49
CA TRP A 33 3.28 -2.79 11.06
C TRP A 33 3.93 -3.60 12.17
N ARG A 34 3.60 -4.88 12.20
CA ARG A 34 4.30 -5.87 13.03
C ARG A 34 4.45 -7.18 12.28
N ILE A 35 5.40 -7.98 12.71
CA ILE A 35 5.59 -9.35 12.23
C ILE A 35 5.24 -10.29 13.38
N THR A 36 4.30 -11.21 13.14
CA THR A 36 3.91 -12.25 14.08
C THR A 36 4.41 -13.60 13.55
N GLN A 37 5.00 -14.41 14.42
CA GLN A 37 5.38 -15.77 14.07
C GLN A 37 4.19 -16.70 14.35
N LEU A 38 3.77 -17.45 13.34
CA LEU A 38 2.70 -18.42 13.45
C LEU A 38 3.23 -19.77 13.96
N PRO A 39 2.39 -20.61 14.59
CA PRO A 39 2.81 -21.93 15.09
C PRO A 39 3.33 -22.89 14.02
N ASN A 40 3.01 -22.63 12.75
CA ASN A 40 3.49 -23.40 11.61
C ASN A 40 4.88 -22.96 11.10
N GLY A 41 5.53 -22.00 11.78
CA GLY A 41 6.86 -21.51 11.42
C GLY A 41 6.89 -20.37 10.41
N TYR A 42 5.74 -19.97 9.85
CA TYR A 42 5.64 -18.83 8.94
C TYR A 42 5.58 -17.50 9.70
N TYR A 43 6.07 -16.44 9.07
CA TYR A 43 5.97 -15.07 9.54
C TYR A 43 4.82 -14.36 8.83
N GLN A 44 3.88 -13.82 9.61
CA GLN A 44 2.75 -13.04 9.13
C GLN A 44 3.01 -11.55 9.37
N THR A 45 2.90 -10.75 8.30
CA THR A 45 2.94 -9.28 8.41
C THR A 45 1.54 -8.77 8.69
N GLU A 46 1.38 -7.98 9.75
CA GLU A 46 0.10 -7.44 10.16
C GLU A 46 0.16 -5.91 10.23
N ILE A 47 -0.95 -5.27 9.87
CA ILE A 47 -1.13 -3.83 9.96
C ILE A 47 -2.19 -3.50 11.01
N LYS A 48 -1.91 -2.51 11.86
CA LYS A 48 -2.86 -1.99 12.86
C LYS A 48 -4.06 -1.35 12.15
N HIS A 49 -5.28 -1.57 12.64
CA HIS A 49 -6.45 -0.90 12.07
C HIS A 49 -6.41 0.61 12.39
N PRO A 50 -6.70 1.52 11.43
CA PRO A 50 -6.62 2.96 11.66
C PRO A 50 -7.65 3.50 12.67
N LYS A 51 -8.76 2.77 12.89
CA LYS A 51 -9.81 3.17 13.84
C LYS A 51 -9.76 2.40 15.16
N ASP A 52 -9.19 1.20 15.16
CA ASP A 52 -9.23 0.29 16.31
C ASP A 52 -7.82 -0.13 16.67
N GLU A 53 -7.30 0.43 17.76
CA GLU A 53 -5.91 0.20 18.13
C GLU A 53 -5.59 -1.24 18.57
N LYS A 54 -6.62 -2.00 18.92
CA LYS A 54 -6.47 -3.39 19.38
C LYS A 54 -6.52 -4.39 18.23
N THR A 55 -6.97 -3.97 17.05
CA THR A 55 -7.21 -4.87 15.91
C THR A 55 -6.04 -4.80 14.96
N TRP A 56 -5.52 -5.97 14.62
CA TRP A 56 -4.46 -6.16 13.64
C TRP A 56 -5.01 -6.98 12.48
N GLN A 57 -4.73 -6.54 11.26
CA GLN A 57 -5.16 -7.22 10.04
C GLN A 57 -3.96 -7.89 9.38
N ASP A 58 -4.12 -9.14 9.00
CA ASP A 58 -3.12 -9.90 8.27
C ASP A 58 -3.03 -9.46 6.81
N VAL A 59 -1.79 -9.32 6.31
CA VAL A 59 -1.55 -8.81 4.94
C VAL A 59 -0.84 -9.85 4.09
N THR A 60 0.32 -10.34 4.54
CA THR A 60 1.11 -11.34 3.81
C THR A 60 1.72 -12.36 4.76
N ARG A 61 2.05 -13.54 4.24
CA ARG A 61 2.77 -14.61 4.96
C ARG A 61 4.04 -14.96 4.21
N ARG A 62 5.16 -15.10 4.93
CA ARG A 62 6.50 -15.37 4.39
C ARG A 62 7.20 -16.43 5.24
N GLU A 63 8.13 -17.16 4.64
CA GLU A 63 8.91 -18.21 5.32
C GLU A 63 10.05 -17.64 6.14
N THR A 64 10.57 -16.47 5.76
CA THR A 64 11.70 -15.81 6.43
C THR A 64 11.29 -14.47 7.02
N LEU A 65 11.94 -14.09 8.12
CA LEU A 65 11.73 -12.79 8.76
C LEU A 65 12.18 -11.64 7.85
N ASP A 66 13.31 -11.81 7.16
CA ASP A 66 13.83 -10.85 6.18
C ASP A 66 12.88 -10.65 4.99
N GLY A 67 12.24 -11.74 4.52
CA GLY A 67 11.21 -11.67 3.48
C GLY A 67 9.94 -10.95 3.95
N ALA A 68 9.59 -11.08 5.23
CA ALA A 68 8.47 -10.36 5.83
C ALA A 68 8.79 -8.85 5.98
N GLU A 69 10.01 -8.50 6.40
CA GLU A 69 10.45 -7.11 6.47
C GLU A 69 10.50 -6.44 5.09
N SER A 70 11.07 -7.12 4.10
CA SER A 70 11.09 -6.65 2.71
C SER A 70 9.68 -6.43 2.14
N ALA A 71 8.72 -7.28 2.51
CA ALA A 71 7.31 -7.12 2.09
C ALA A 71 6.64 -5.90 2.74
N ILE A 72 6.98 -5.58 4.00
CA ILE A 72 6.52 -4.38 4.68
C ILE A 72 7.11 -3.13 4.01
N ASP A 73 8.42 -3.11 3.78
CA ASP A 73 9.09 -1.96 3.15
C ASP A 73 8.59 -1.72 1.72
N GLY A 74 8.34 -2.79 0.95
CA GLY A 74 7.69 -2.71 -0.36
C GLY A 74 6.27 -2.14 -0.28
N SER A 75 5.49 -2.52 0.73
CA SER A 75 4.14 -2.01 0.95
C SER A 75 4.16 -0.52 1.30
N ILE A 76 5.07 -0.11 2.20
CA ILE A 76 5.28 1.30 2.58
C ILE A 76 5.65 2.14 1.36
N SER A 77 6.61 1.67 0.54
CA SER A 77 7.03 2.36 -0.68
C SER A 77 5.85 2.55 -1.66
N HIS A 78 4.99 1.54 -1.79
CA HIS A 78 3.79 1.62 -2.61
C HIS A 78 2.80 2.69 -2.14
N TYR A 79 2.53 2.76 -0.83
CA TYR A 79 1.63 3.78 -0.28
C TYR A 79 2.24 5.18 -0.30
N GLN A 80 3.55 5.32 -0.08
CA GLN A 80 4.25 6.60 -0.23
C GLN A 80 4.13 7.14 -1.66
N LYS A 81 4.37 6.32 -2.68
CA LYS A 81 4.19 6.72 -4.09
C LYS A 81 2.76 7.18 -4.39
N LYS A 82 1.75 6.54 -3.80
CA LYS A 82 0.36 6.98 -3.92
C LYS A 82 0.11 8.33 -3.27
N LEU A 83 0.68 8.57 -2.09
CA LEU A 83 0.58 9.87 -1.41
C LEU A 83 1.30 10.97 -2.18
N ASP A 84 2.48 10.68 -2.73
CA ASP A 84 3.22 11.61 -3.59
C ASP A 84 2.41 11.98 -4.84
N TYR A 85 1.79 10.99 -5.49
CA TYR A 85 0.92 11.22 -6.64
C TYR A 85 -0.28 12.13 -6.30
N VAL A 86 -0.89 11.95 -5.13
CA VAL A 86 -1.98 12.81 -4.66
C VAL A 86 -1.50 14.22 -4.32
N SER A 87 -0.28 14.38 -3.80
CA SER A 87 0.29 15.69 -3.46
C SER A 87 0.65 16.55 -4.68
N GLY A 88 0.69 15.94 -5.87
CA GLY A 88 0.98 16.62 -7.13
C GLY A 88 2.48 16.73 -7.45
N PRO A 89 2.84 17.45 -8.52
CA PRO A 89 4.22 17.57 -8.97
C PRO A 89 5.08 18.33 -7.95
N LYS A 90 6.18 17.72 -7.54
CA LYS A 90 7.17 18.33 -6.65
C LYS A 90 8.21 19.09 -7.48
N VAL A 91 8.42 20.38 -7.17
CA VAL A 91 9.52 21.16 -7.76
C VAL A 91 10.84 20.64 -7.18
N VAL A 92 11.68 20.05 -8.03
CA VAL A 92 12.97 19.46 -7.61
C VAL A 92 14.13 20.43 -7.82
N LYS A 93 14.02 21.31 -8.81
CA LYS A 93 15.08 22.26 -9.16
C LYS A 93 14.49 23.46 -9.89
N THR A 94 14.96 24.65 -9.55
CA THR A 94 14.76 25.89 -10.30
C THR A 94 16.10 26.33 -10.87
N PHE A 95 16.08 26.96 -12.04
CA PHE A 95 17.25 27.59 -12.66
C PHE A 95 16.99 29.10 -12.70
N GLU A 96 18.02 29.90 -12.38
CA GLU A 96 18.01 31.37 -12.54
C GLU A 96 18.38 31.76 -13.98
#